data_AF-A0A0C9ZCU9-F1
#
_entry.id   AF-A0A0C9ZCU9-F1
#
_cell.length_a   1.000
_cell.length_b   1.000
_cell.length_c   1.000
_cell.angle_alpha   90.00
_cell.angle_beta   90.00
_cell.angle_gamma   90.00
#
_symmetry.space_group_name_H-M   'P 1'
#
loop_
_entity.id
_entity.type
_entity.pdbx_description
1 polymer ?
#
loop_
_entity_poly.entity_id
_entity_poly.type
_entity_poly.pdbx_seq_one_letter_code
_entity_poly.pdbx_strand_id
1 'polypeptide(L)'
;MIVNRVVALARTRHFCTSNTLTRRFSSHTAHAREDVLPETGFFTPFWRNTILLSFAAIAFYKWAPRPGEEAFLTQWLAHQSTAAEFWARVN
;
A
#
# COMPACT_ATOMS: atom_id res chain seq x y z
N MET A 1 -38.99 10.26 15.94
CA MET A 1 -37.55 10.21 15.59
C MET A 1 -37.02 8.85 15.98
N ILE A 2 -36.81 7.93 15.03
CA ILE A 2 -36.28 6.58 15.29
C ILE A 2 -34.96 6.46 14.53
N VAL A 3 -33.85 6.37 15.27
CA VAL A 3 -32.50 6.25 14.73
C VAL A 3 -32.17 4.77 14.56
N ASN A 4 -32.24 4.27 13.33
CA ASN A 4 -31.81 2.90 13.01
C ASN A 4 -30.28 2.85 13.02
N ARG A 5 -29.71 2.29 14.09
CA ARG A 5 -28.30 1.90 14.15
C ARG A 5 -28.13 0.53 13.49
N VAL A 6 -27.76 0.52 12.21
CA VAL A 6 -27.31 -0.69 11.53
C VAL A 6 -25.83 -0.87 11.85
N VAL A 7 -25.52 -1.77 12.78
CA VAL A 7 -24.16 -2.25 13.03
C VAL A 7 -23.83 -3.21 11.89
N ALA A 8 -23.18 -2.69 10.85
CA ALA A 8 -22.60 -3.53 9.81
C ALA A 8 -21.45 -4.32 10.43
N LEU A 9 -21.62 -5.63 10.55
CA LEU A 9 -20.56 -6.57 10.93
C LEU A 9 -19.47 -6.50 9.85
N ALA A 10 -18.46 -5.67 10.09
CA ALA A 10 -17.24 -5.63 9.31
C ALA A 10 -16.50 -6.96 9.55
N ARG A 11 -16.69 -7.91 8.64
CA ARG A 11 -15.90 -9.13 8.56
C ARG A 11 -14.47 -8.74 8.20
N THR A 12 -13.64 -8.51 9.21
CA THR A 12 -12.20 -8.27 9.08
C THR A 12 -11.55 -9.48 8.44
N ARG A 13 -11.36 -9.43 7.12
CA ARG A 13 -10.45 -10.34 6.44
C ARG A 13 -9.03 -9.86 6.74
N HIS A 14 -8.35 -10.61 7.60
CA HIS A 14 -6.94 -10.37 7.91
C HIS A 14 -6.11 -10.46 6.61
N PHE A 15 -5.52 -9.34 6.20
CA PHE A 15 -4.47 -9.34 5.20
C PHE A 15 -3.18 -9.84 5.86
N CYS A 16 -2.91 -11.13 5.72
CA CYS A 16 -1.61 -11.69 6.06
C CYS A 16 -0.62 -11.43 4.92
N THR A 17 0.07 -10.29 4.96
CA THR A 17 1.29 -10.07 4.16
C THR A 17 2.47 -10.75 4.85
N SER A 18 2.79 -11.97 4.43
CA SER A 18 4.00 -12.68 4.85
C SER A 18 5.04 -12.62 3.73
N ASN A 19 6.09 -11.83 3.91
CA ASN A 19 7.30 -11.87 3.07
C ASN A 19 8.33 -12.76 3.76
N THR A 20 8.23 -14.08 3.57
CA THR A 20 9.26 -15.02 4.00
C THR A 20 10.26 -15.25 2.87
N LEU A 21 11.48 -14.72 3.03
CA LEU A 21 12.60 -14.95 2.15
C LEU A 21 13.21 -16.33 2.46
N THR A 22 12.63 -17.41 1.93
CA THR A 22 13.12 -18.78 2.12
C THR A 22 14.23 -19.13 1.11
N ARG A 23 15.47 -19.21 1.59
CA ARG A 23 16.62 -19.80 0.91
C ARG A 23 16.40 -21.32 0.80
N ARG A 24 16.18 -21.85 -0.41
CA ARG A 24 15.90 -23.29 -0.63
C ARG A 24 17.17 -24.06 -1.01
N PHE A 25 17.52 -25.08 -0.21
CA PHE A 25 18.27 -26.24 -0.69
C PHE A 25 17.27 -27.26 -1.24
N SER A 26 17.53 -27.78 -2.44
CA SER A 26 16.65 -28.71 -3.14
C SER A 26 16.77 -30.13 -2.57
N SER A 27 15.75 -30.59 -1.86
CA SER A 27 15.47 -32.01 -1.68
C SER A 27 14.15 -32.35 -2.38
N HIS A 28 14.25 -33.20 -3.41
CA HIS A 28 13.15 -33.60 -4.28
C HIS A 28 12.18 -34.52 -3.52
N THR A 29 11.08 -33.98 -3.03
CA THR A 29 9.87 -34.73 -2.69
C THR A 29 8.77 -34.25 -3.63
N ALA A 30 8.48 -35.07 -4.64
CA ALA A 30 7.45 -34.79 -5.63
C ALA A 30 6.07 -35.03 -5.00
N HIS A 31 5.55 -34.01 -4.32
CA HIS A 31 4.12 -33.93 -4.05
C HIS A 31 3.42 -33.56 -5.36
N ALA A 32 2.39 -34.33 -5.73
CA ALA A 32 1.49 -33.97 -6.83
C ALA A 32 1.01 -32.55 -6.58
N ARG A 33 1.45 -31.63 -7.44
CA ARG A 33 1.08 -30.23 -7.37
C ARG A 33 -0.41 -30.21 -7.72
N GLU A 34 -1.25 -29.90 -6.75
CA GLU A 34 -2.58 -29.37 -7.05
C GLU A 34 -2.32 -28.13 -7.89
N ASP A 35 -2.54 -28.24 -9.20
CA ASP A 35 -2.45 -27.11 -10.13
C ASP A 35 -3.61 -26.18 -9.78
N VAL A 36 -3.40 -25.34 -8.76
CA VAL A 36 -4.30 -24.24 -8.41
C VAL A 36 -4.39 -23.38 -9.66
N LEU A 37 -5.51 -23.49 -10.39
CA LEU A 37 -5.76 -22.65 -11.55
C LEU A 37 -5.57 -21.19 -11.11
N PRO A 38 -4.81 -20.38 -11.87
CA PRO A 38 -4.67 -18.97 -11.55
C PRO A 38 -6.06 -18.36 -11.46
N GLU A 39 -6.31 -17.58 -10.41
CA GLU A 39 -7.57 -16.90 -10.14
C GLU A 39 -7.91 -15.99 -11.34
N THR A 40 -8.70 -16.47 -12.30
CA THR A 40 -9.11 -15.72 -13.49
C THR A 40 -10.34 -14.88 -13.15
N GLY A 41 -10.12 -13.65 -12.70
CA GLY A 41 -11.22 -12.76 -12.35
C GLY A 41 -10.84 -11.30 -12.27
N PHE A 42 -11.86 -10.44 -12.14
CA PHE A 42 -11.68 -8.99 -12.00
C PHE A 42 -11.05 -8.57 -10.65
N PHE A 43 -10.86 -9.50 -9.71
CA PHE A 43 -10.25 -9.26 -8.41
C PHE A 43 -8.80 -9.74 -8.32
N THR A 44 -8.11 -9.89 -9.46
CA THR A 44 -6.67 -10.16 -9.44
C THR A 44 -5.90 -9.01 -8.79
N PRO A 45 -4.70 -9.26 -8.24
CA PRO A 45 -3.85 -8.22 -7.65
C PRO A 45 -3.59 -7.04 -8.60
N PHE A 46 -3.55 -7.32 -9.91
CA PHE A 46 -3.46 -6.30 -10.96
C PHE A 46 -4.62 -5.29 -10.87
N TRP A 47 -5.86 -5.77 -11.04
CA TRP A 47 -7.05 -4.90 -11.01
C TRP A 47 -7.24 -4.20 -9.68
N ARG A 48 -6.95 -4.89 -8.57
CA ARG A 48 -6.95 -4.26 -7.24
C ARG A 48 -6.01 -3.05 -7.20
N ASN A 49 -4.78 -3.22 -7.65
CA ASN A 49 -3.79 -2.15 -7.64
C ASN A 49 -4.19 -1.02 -8.61
N THR A 50 -4.77 -1.34 -9.77
CA THR A 50 -5.31 -0.34 -10.72
C THR A 50 -6.40 0.50 -10.07
N ILE A 51 -7.38 -0.12 -9.41
CA ILE A 51 -8.46 0.59 -8.73
C ILE A 51 -7.89 1.49 -7.62
N LEU A 52 -6.99 0.97 -6.80
CA LEU A 52 -6.33 1.76 -5.75
C LEU A 52 -5.56 2.94 -6.31
N LEU A 53 -4.83 2.75 -7.42
CA LEU A 53 -4.08 3.81 -8.09
C LEU A 53 -5.03 4.87 -8.64
N SER A 54 -6.15 4.48 -9.25
CA SER A 54 -7.17 5.42 -9.74
C SER A 54 -7.75 6.26 -8.59
N PHE A 55 -8.09 5.63 -7.47
CA PHE A 55 -8.57 6.37 -6.29
C PHE A 55 -7.50 7.30 -5.73
N ALA A 56 -6.24 6.85 -5.66
CA ALA A 56 -5.12 7.68 -5.21
C ALA A 56 -4.93 8.89 -6.13
N ALA A 57 -5.05 8.73 -7.45
CA ALA A 57 -4.92 9.83 -8.41
C ALA A 57 -6.04 10.86 -8.24
N ILE A 58 -7.29 10.43 -8.04
CA ILE A 58 -8.43 11.33 -7.80
C ILE A 58 -8.27 12.06 -6.47
N ALA A 59 -7.90 11.34 -5.42
CA ALA A 59 -7.62 11.90 -4.10
C ALA A 59 -6.52 12.97 -4.19
N PHE A 60 -5.44 12.64 -4.90
CA PHE A 60 -4.35 13.58 -5.15
C PHE A 60 -4.84 14.81 -5.92
N TYR A 61 -5.59 14.63 -7.01
CA TYR A 61 -6.09 15.78 -7.78
C TYR A 61 -7.00 16.71 -6.94
N LYS A 62 -7.84 16.15 -6.07
CA LYS A 62 -8.80 16.93 -5.27
C LYS A 62 -8.19 17.56 -4.01
N TRP A 63 -7.23 16.88 -3.38
CA TRP A 63 -6.63 17.32 -2.12
C TRP A 63 -5.17 17.76 -2.26
N ALA A 64 -4.62 17.80 -3.47
CA ALA A 64 -3.32 18.39 -3.70
C ALA A 64 -3.35 19.87 -3.29
N PRO A 65 -2.36 20.33 -2.50
CA PRO A 65 -2.22 21.72 -2.15
C PRO A 65 -2.00 22.57 -3.39
N ARG A 66 -2.51 23.80 -3.37
CA ARG A 66 -2.31 24.72 -4.49
C ARG A 66 -0.82 25.08 -4.63
N PRO A 67 -0.35 25.43 -5.84
CA PRO A 67 1.00 25.97 -6.01
C PRO A 67 1.19 27.20 -5.13
N GLY A 68 2.06 27.10 -4.11
CA GLY A 68 2.32 28.15 -3.13
C GLY A 68 1.67 27.96 -1.76
N GLU A 69 0.86 26.91 -1.58
CA GLU A 69 0.32 26.53 -0.26
C GLU A 69 1.27 25.51 0.39
N GLU A 70 1.69 25.77 1.62
CA GLU A 70 2.59 24.84 2.34
C GLU A 70 1.86 23.53 2.63
N ALA A 71 2.26 22.46 1.95
CA ALA A 71 1.76 21.14 2.27
C ALA A 71 2.30 20.73 3.64
N PHE A 72 1.43 20.24 4.52
CA PHE A 72 1.88 19.67 5.79
C PHE A 72 2.97 18.59 5.60
N LEU A 73 2.84 17.79 4.53
CA LEU A 73 3.86 16.83 4.15
C LEU A 73 5.20 17.47 3.80
N THR A 74 5.23 18.58 3.07
CA THR A 74 6.49 19.25 2.70
C THR A 74 7.14 19.91 3.90
N GLN A 75 6.35 20.49 4.82
CA GLN A 75 6.87 21.07 6.06
C GLN A 75 7.45 19.98 6.98
N TRP A 76 6.75 18.84 7.09
CA TRP A 76 7.23 17.69 7.85
C TRP A 76 8.51 17.08 7.23
N LEU A 77 8.56 16.96 5.89
CA LEU A 77 9.77 16.51 5.20
C LEU A 77 10.94 17.48 5.39
N ALA A 78 10.68 18.79 5.30
CA ALA A 78 11.68 19.83 5.52
C ALA A 78 12.24 19.79 6.95
N HIS A 79 11.41 19.43 7.93
CA HIS A 79 11.86 19.26 9.31
C HIS A 79 12.80 18.05 9.49
N GLN A 80 12.63 17.00 8.68
CA GLN A 80 13.46 15.79 8.72
C GLN A 80 14.66 15.84 7.77
N SER A 81 14.67 16.76 6.80
CA SER A 81 15.81 16.94 5.92
C SER A 81 16.98 17.55 6.70
N THR A 82 18.07 16.80 6.86
CA THR A 82 19.33 17.37 7.34
C THR A 82 19.78 18.45 6.37
N ALA A 83 20.06 19.65 6.90
CA ALA A 83 20.51 20.79 6.11
C ALA A 83 21.74 20.39 5.26
N ALA A 84 21.76 20.80 3.99
CA ALA A 84 22.87 20.53 3.07
C ALA A 84 24.23 20.98 3.64
N GLU A 85 24.22 21.97 4.54
CA GLU A 85 25.38 22.46 5.30
C GLU A 85 26.06 21.38 6.16
N PHE A 86 25.31 20.39 6.66
CA PHE A 86 25.88 19.27 7.41
C PHE A 86 26.75 18.39 6.51
N TRP A 87 26.28 18.06 5.32
CA TRP A 87 27.03 17.26 4.36
C TRP A 87 28.24 18.00 3.81
N ALA A 88 28.14 19.33 3.63
CA ALA A 88 29.27 20.17 3.23
C ALA A 88 30.37 20.30 4.29
N ARG A 89 30.08 20.01 5.57
CA ARG A 89 31.07 20.03 6.66
C ARG A 89 31.76 18.68 6.87
N VAL A 90 31.15 17.59 6.43
CA VAL A 90 31.68 16.22 6.58
C VAL A 90 32.63 15.82 5.44
N ASN A 91 32.56 16.51 4.31
CA ASN A 91 33.40 16.29 3.13
C ASN A 91 34.55 17.30 3.06
#